data_AF-A0A7V3QEA8-F1
#
_entry.id   AF-A0A7V3QEA8-F1
#
_cell.length_a   1.000
_cell.length_b   1.000
_cell.length_c   1.000
_cell.angle_alpha   90.00
_cell.angle_beta   90.00
_cell.angle_gamma   90.00
#
_symmetry.space_group_name_H-M   'P 1'
#
loop_
_entity.id
_entity.type
_entity.pdbx_description
1 polymer ?
#
loop_
_entity_poly.entity_id
_entity_poly.type
_entity_poly.pdbx_seq_one_letter_code
_entity_poly.pdbx_strand_id
1 'polypeptide(L)'
;MDLGFTVVLIPRSEVISILSDESNLGTDVQLERNDQNLHGKAAINVVREFTNSAPKEIPREVEKFYRLSDSGGRAASVKELVHKLGEAVVQVRTPRGLGSGFIINEEGYLVTNFHVVEGETEIEVEVYHQRSGQLERKTYKQVKIIALNKFDDLALLKIEDKDASKFVSVPIGSTETLVVGERVFAIGSPLGLERTVTEGIISTKTRLIQGKLYLQTTAQINPGNSGGPLFNLAGEVVGVTNMKVMYGEGLGFAIPAEVVKYFLDHRDAFAYSVDNPSAPYRYLDPPMRTGPNSGGGAKN
;
A
#
# COMPACT_ATOMS: atom_id res chain seq x y z
N MET A 1 36.49 3.82 -10.65
CA MET A 1 35.39 4.41 -11.44
C MET A 1 34.14 3.63 -11.08
N ASP A 2 33.22 4.24 -10.35
CA ASP A 2 31.89 3.67 -10.12
C ASP A 2 31.11 3.73 -11.43
N LEU A 3 30.77 2.56 -11.96
CA LEU A 3 29.77 2.45 -13.03
C LEU A 3 28.46 2.12 -12.34
N GLY A 4 27.64 3.14 -12.12
CA GLY A 4 26.30 2.99 -11.56
C GLY A 4 25.41 2.16 -12.48
N PHE A 5 24.55 1.33 -11.89
CA PHE A 5 23.52 0.58 -12.62
C PHE A 5 22.17 1.24 -12.37
N THR A 6 21.36 1.34 -13.41
CA THR A 6 19.95 1.74 -13.31
C THR A 6 19.10 0.47 -13.32
N VAL A 7 18.41 0.20 -12.21
CA VAL A 7 17.39 -0.84 -12.15
C VAL A 7 16.08 -0.24 -12.61
N VAL A 8 15.47 -0.84 -13.64
CA VAL A 8 14.13 -0.45 -14.11
C VAL A 8 13.14 -1.49 -13.61
N LEU A 9 12.19 -1.05 -12.78
CA LEU A 9 11.05 -1.84 -12.33
C LEU A 9 9.93 -1.71 -13.36
N ILE A 10 9.51 -2.83 -13.95
CA ILE A 10 8.35 -2.90 -14.84
C ILE A 10 7.28 -3.74 -14.12
N PRO A 11 6.13 -3.16 -13.75
CA PRO A 11 5.00 -3.90 -13.20
C PRO A 11 4.60 -5.05 -14.12
N ARG A 12 4.27 -6.22 -13.57
CA ARG A 12 3.92 -7.40 -14.39
C ARG A 12 2.72 -7.15 -15.32
N SER A 13 1.82 -6.26 -14.93
CA SER A 13 0.69 -5.80 -15.75
C SER A 13 1.10 -5.04 -17.01
N GLU A 14 2.31 -4.47 -17.05
CA GLU A 14 2.85 -3.73 -18.19
C GLU A 14 3.71 -4.61 -19.11
N VAL A 15 3.97 -5.87 -18.71
CA VAL A 15 4.76 -6.81 -19.50
C VAL A 15 3.86 -7.48 -20.56
N ILE A 16 3.96 -6.98 -21.79
CA ILE A 16 3.14 -7.46 -22.92
C ILE A 16 3.57 -8.86 -23.41
N SER A 17 4.86 -9.17 -23.36
CA SER A 17 5.41 -10.49 -23.69
C SER A 17 6.83 -10.64 -23.18
N ILE A 18 7.18 -11.83 -22.69
CA ILE A 18 8.57 -12.20 -22.34
C ILE A 18 9.04 -13.20 -23.39
N LEU A 19 10.03 -12.82 -24.20
CA LEU A 19 10.69 -13.73 -25.14
C LEU A 19 11.78 -14.49 -24.38
N SER A 20 11.54 -15.78 -24.15
CA SER A 20 12.47 -16.68 -23.46
C SER A 20 13.08 -17.67 -24.44
N ASP A 21 13.71 -17.17 -25.50
CA ASP A 21 14.35 -18.04 -26.48
C ASP A 21 15.67 -17.43 -26.98
N GLU A 22 16.79 -17.93 -26.45
CA GLU A 22 18.14 -17.64 -26.98
C GLU A 22 18.39 -18.36 -28.33
N SER A 23 17.45 -19.19 -28.80
CA SER A 23 17.66 -20.09 -29.94
C SER A 23 17.29 -19.52 -31.31
N ASN A 24 16.76 -18.29 -31.39
CA ASN A 24 16.35 -17.65 -32.66
C ASN A 24 17.07 -16.32 -32.96
N LEU A 25 18.35 -16.22 -32.63
CA LEU A 25 19.25 -15.31 -33.34
C LEU A 25 19.59 -15.94 -34.70
N GLY A 26 18.69 -15.75 -35.66
CA GLY A 26 18.83 -16.21 -37.03
C GLY A 26 20.19 -15.85 -37.62
N THR A 27 20.86 -16.89 -38.13
CA THR A 27 22.03 -16.82 -38.99
C THR A 27 21.75 -15.97 -40.22
N ASP A 28 22.31 -14.77 -40.26
CA ASP A 28 23.06 -14.22 -41.40
C ASP A 28 23.48 -12.77 -41.13
N VAL A 29 24.62 -12.60 -40.46
CA VAL A 29 25.44 -11.40 -40.64
C VAL A 29 26.87 -11.89 -40.87
N GLN A 30 27.22 -12.11 -42.14
CA GLN A 30 28.63 -12.21 -42.51
C GLN A 30 29.29 -10.86 -42.20
N LEU A 31 30.08 -10.83 -41.13
CA LEU A 31 30.98 -9.73 -40.83
C LEU A 31 32.18 -9.85 -41.76
N GLU A 32 32.12 -9.23 -42.93
CA GLU A 32 33.36 -8.87 -43.64
C GLU A 32 34.15 -7.92 -42.74
N ARG A 33 35.31 -8.41 -42.28
CA ARG A 33 36.31 -7.61 -41.60
C ARG A 33 36.90 -6.64 -42.61
N ASN A 34 36.48 -5.38 -42.55
CA ASN A 34 37.39 -4.27 -42.80
C ASN A 34 36.84 -2.95 -42.23
N ASP A 35 37.80 -2.18 -41.73
CA ASP A 35 37.76 -0.79 -41.30
C ASP A 35 37.23 -0.44 -39.90
N GLN A 36 38.16 0.20 -39.19
CA GLN A 36 38.06 0.69 -37.83
C GLN A 36 37.12 1.89 -37.78
N ASN A 37 35.88 1.70 -37.31
CA ASN A 37 35.11 2.67 -36.54
C ASN A 37 33.70 2.11 -36.26
N LEU A 38 33.55 1.38 -35.15
CA LEU A 38 32.25 1.00 -34.63
C LEU A 38 32.19 1.22 -33.12
N HIS A 39 31.77 2.43 -32.73
CA HIS A 39 30.98 2.62 -31.52
C HIS A 39 29.57 3.05 -31.97
N GLY A 40 28.56 2.22 -31.70
CA GLY A 40 27.17 2.67 -31.70
C GLY A 40 26.33 2.50 -32.98
N LYS A 41 26.39 1.39 -33.73
CA LYS A 41 25.40 1.12 -34.80
C LYS A 41 24.53 -0.13 -34.61
N ALA A 42 24.99 -1.17 -33.89
CA ALA A 42 24.19 -2.37 -33.66
C ALA A 42 23.00 -2.14 -32.69
N ALA A 43 23.17 -1.27 -31.69
CA ALA A 43 22.12 -0.94 -30.73
C ALA A 43 20.99 -0.07 -31.32
N ILE A 44 21.19 0.54 -32.49
CA ILE A 44 20.23 1.48 -33.09
C ILE A 44 19.12 0.74 -33.85
N ASN A 45 19.40 -0.43 -34.43
CA ASN A 45 18.40 -1.15 -35.22
C ASN A 45 17.36 -1.88 -34.37
N VAL A 46 17.73 -2.37 -33.18
CA VAL A 46 16.75 -2.98 -32.25
C VAL A 46 15.75 -1.93 -31.74
N VAL A 47 16.19 -0.69 -31.51
CA VAL A 47 15.30 0.39 -31.04
C VAL A 47 14.35 0.86 -32.16
N ARG A 48 14.76 0.79 -33.43
CA ARG A 48 13.98 1.32 -34.55
C ARG A 48 12.72 0.51 -34.89
N GLU A 49 12.74 -0.82 -34.72
CA GLU A 49 11.56 -1.65 -34.98
C GLU A 49 10.44 -1.42 -33.95
N PHE A 50 10.76 -1.05 -32.70
CA PHE A 50 9.74 -0.70 -31.69
C PHE A 50 9.15 0.70 -31.86
N THR A 51 9.81 1.61 -32.59
CA THR A 51 9.31 2.98 -32.81
C THR A 51 8.29 3.10 -33.95
N ASN A 52 8.12 2.08 -34.79
CA ASN A 52 7.17 2.09 -35.91
C ASN A 52 5.82 1.45 -35.59
N SER A 53 5.67 0.79 -34.45
CA SER A 53 4.35 0.56 -33.87
C SER A 53 3.92 1.84 -33.17
N ALA A 54 2.93 2.53 -33.74
CA ALA A 54 2.21 3.58 -33.02
C ALA A 54 1.93 3.09 -31.58
N PRO A 55 2.15 3.92 -30.55
CA PRO A 55 1.93 3.50 -29.17
C PRO A 55 0.53 2.92 -29.07
N LYS A 56 0.45 1.59 -28.91
CA LYS A 56 -0.78 0.91 -28.53
C LYS A 56 -1.24 1.61 -27.27
N GLU A 57 -2.48 2.07 -27.32
CA GLU A 57 -3.25 2.76 -26.27
C GLU A 57 -2.59 2.69 -24.89
N ILE A 58 -2.32 3.88 -24.32
CA ILE A 58 -1.99 4.07 -22.91
C ILE A 58 -2.89 3.12 -22.09
N PRO A 59 -2.32 2.23 -21.24
CA PRO A 59 -3.10 1.21 -20.57
C PRO A 59 -4.33 1.82 -19.92
N ARG A 60 -5.49 1.19 -20.16
CA ARG A 60 -6.76 1.49 -19.51
C ARG A 60 -6.51 1.77 -18.03
N GLU A 61 -7.11 2.85 -17.54
CA GLU A 61 -7.18 3.22 -16.12
C GLU A 61 -7.26 1.94 -15.28
N VAL A 62 -6.19 1.63 -14.56
CA VAL A 62 -6.11 0.40 -13.76
C VAL A 62 -7.25 0.48 -12.77
N GLU A 63 -8.25 -0.39 -12.94
CA GLU A 63 -9.41 -0.42 -12.06
C GLU A 63 -8.93 -0.61 -10.62
N LYS A 64 -9.04 0.45 -9.82
CA LYS A 64 -8.53 0.43 -8.45
C LYS A 64 -9.45 -0.47 -7.62
N PHE A 65 -8.86 -1.46 -6.96
CA PHE A 65 -9.61 -2.39 -6.11
C PHE A 65 -10.12 -1.76 -4.82
N TYR A 66 -9.80 -0.48 -4.56
CA TYR A 66 -10.29 0.33 -3.47
C TYR A 66 -11.05 1.53 -4.01
N ARG A 67 -12.02 2.01 -3.22
CA ARG A 67 -12.85 3.14 -3.61
C ARG A 67 -12.07 4.45 -3.50
N LEU A 68 -11.97 5.19 -4.60
CA LEU A 68 -11.61 6.61 -4.55
C LEU A 68 -12.86 7.45 -4.34
N SER A 69 -12.70 8.64 -3.78
CA SER A 69 -13.80 9.59 -3.72
C SER A 69 -14.07 10.20 -5.09
N ASP A 70 -15.35 10.29 -5.46
CA ASP A 70 -15.78 11.17 -6.53
C ASP A 70 -15.64 12.60 -6.00
N SER A 71 -14.64 13.32 -6.51
CA SER A 71 -14.31 14.69 -6.11
C SER A 71 -15.57 15.58 -6.11
N GLY A 72 -16.11 15.89 -4.92
CA GLY A 72 -17.30 16.72 -4.78
C GLY A 72 -18.30 16.35 -3.68
N GLY A 73 -18.00 15.39 -2.79
CA GLY A 73 -18.85 15.08 -1.65
C GLY A 73 -19.16 16.32 -0.80
N ARG A 74 -20.46 16.69 -0.69
CA ARG A 74 -20.89 17.79 0.18
C ARG A 74 -20.55 17.45 1.62
N ALA A 75 -19.91 18.38 2.33
CA ALA A 75 -19.60 18.22 3.75
C ALA A 75 -20.88 17.86 4.53
N ALA A 76 -20.82 16.73 5.25
CA ALA A 76 -21.89 16.24 6.11
C ALA A 76 -21.51 16.41 7.57
N SER A 77 -22.48 16.25 8.47
CA SER A 77 -22.21 16.29 9.91
C SER A 77 -21.46 15.02 10.35
N VAL A 78 -20.61 15.14 11.37
CA VAL A 78 -19.92 13.98 11.97
C VAL A 78 -20.91 12.91 12.41
N LYS A 79 -22.06 13.30 12.98
CA LYS A 79 -23.14 12.37 13.37
C LYS A 79 -23.62 11.50 12.20
N GLU A 80 -23.90 12.12 11.05
CA GLU A 80 -24.35 11.40 9.86
C GLU A 80 -23.27 10.48 9.31
N LEU A 81 -22.03 10.97 9.25
CA LEU A 81 -20.89 10.20 8.74
C LEU A 81 -20.57 9.01 9.64
N VAL A 82 -20.64 9.16 10.97
CA VAL A 82 -20.46 8.05 11.92
C VAL A 82 -21.53 6.98 11.69
N HIS A 83 -22.79 7.38 11.49
CA HIS A 83 -23.86 6.42 11.21
C HIS A 83 -23.67 5.71 9.86
N LYS A 84 -23.17 6.43 8.83
CA LYS A 84 -22.98 5.90 7.48
C LYS A 84 -21.73 5.03 7.34
N LEU A 85 -20.63 5.43 7.98
CA LEU A 85 -19.29 4.86 7.76
C LEU A 85 -18.82 3.99 8.91
N GLY A 86 -19.46 4.06 10.09
CA GLY A 86 -19.03 3.33 11.28
C GLY A 86 -19.06 1.81 11.13
N GLU A 87 -19.85 1.27 10.20
CA GLU A 87 -19.84 -0.18 9.88
C GLU A 87 -18.59 -0.60 9.08
N ALA A 88 -17.99 0.31 8.30
CA ALA A 88 -16.76 0.04 7.58
C ALA A 88 -15.52 0.06 8.49
N VAL A 89 -15.65 0.57 9.71
CA VAL A 89 -14.57 0.63 10.71
C VAL A 89 -14.64 -0.62 11.58
N VAL A 90 -13.53 -1.33 11.65
CA VAL A 90 -13.46 -2.66 12.25
C VAL A 90 -12.48 -2.67 13.42
N GLN A 91 -12.69 -3.58 14.36
CA GLN A 91 -11.68 -3.90 15.37
C GLN A 91 -10.82 -5.05 14.87
N VAL A 92 -9.50 -4.88 14.90
CA VAL A 92 -8.52 -5.92 14.59
C VAL A 92 -8.02 -6.49 15.90
N ARG A 93 -8.14 -7.81 16.09
CA ARG A 93 -7.76 -8.51 17.31
C ARG A 93 -6.68 -9.53 17.01
N THR A 94 -5.69 -9.57 17.88
CA THR A 94 -4.59 -10.52 17.83
C THR A 94 -4.35 -11.09 19.23
N PRO A 95 -3.64 -12.23 19.36
CA PRO A 95 -3.27 -12.78 20.66
C PRO A 95 -2.57 -11.78 21.61
N ARG A 96 -1.79 -10.85 21.08
CA ARG A 96 -1.04 -9.86 21.88
C ARG A 96 -1.72 -8.51 22.05
N GLY A 97 -2.78 -8.20 21.30
CA GLY A 97 -3.37 -6.88 21.36
C GLY A 97 -4.61 -6.65 20.50
N LEU A 98 -5.02 -5.38 20.46
CA LEU A 98 -6.14 -4.92 19.65
C LEU A 98 -5.80 -3.58 19.00
N GLY A 99 -6.36 -3.36 17.82
CA GLY A 99 -6.30 -2.11 17.08
C GLY A 99 -7.59 -1.89 16.30
N SER A 100 -7.58 -0.86 15.46
CA SER A 100 -8.65 -0.57 14.53
C SER A 100 -8.19 -0.81 13.09
N GLY A 101 -9.15 -0.92 12.18
CA GLY A 101 -8.93 -0.94 10.75
C GLY A 101 -10.15 -0.40 10.01
N PHE A 102 -10.07 -0.33 8.69
CA PHE A 102 -11.22 0.06 7.87
C PHE A 102 -11.24 -0.68 6.54
N ILE A 103 -12.46 -1.02 6.11
CA ILE A 103 -12.72 -1.78 4.90
C ILE A 103 -12.67 -0.84 3.68
N ILE A 104 -11.87 -1.21 2.69
CA ILE A 104 -11.60 -0.39 1.49
C ILE A 104 -12.36 -0.86 0.25
N ASN A 105 -12.99 -2.04 0.29
CA ASN A 105 -13.86 -2.53 -0.78
C ASN A 105 -14.94 -3.53 -0.30
N GLU A 106 -15.92 -3.82 -1.16
CA GLU A 106 -17.04 -4.72 -0.84
C GLU A 106 -16.60 -6.18 -0.64
N GLU A 107 -15.43 -6.55 -1.16
CA GLU A 107 -14.87 -7.90 -1.02
C GLU A 107 -14.27 -8.13 0.38
N GLY A 108 -14.07 -7.09 1.19
CA GLY A 108 -13.56 -7.23 2.56
C GLY A 108 -12.04 -7.11 2.68
N TYR A 109 -11.39 -6.43 1.72
CA TYR A 109 -10.04 -5.90 1.95
C TYR A 109 -10.11 -4.76 2.95
N LEU A 110 -9.16 -4.70 3.87
CA LEU A 110 -9.10 -3.67 4.90
C LEU A 110 -7.66 -3.26 5.23
N VAL A 111 -7.51 -2.00 5.63
CA VAL A 111 -6.23 -1.42 6.04
C VAL A 111 -6.18 -1.32 7.56
N THR A 112 -5.02 -1.59 8.13
CA THR A 112 -4.67 -1.34 9.55
C THR A 112 -3.18 -0.99 9.64
N ASN A 113 -2.66 -0.78 10.85
CA ASN A 113 -1.22 -0.59 11.04
C ASN A 113 -0.47 -1.92 11.10
N PHE A 114 0.80 -1.91 10.66
CA PHE A 114 1.67 -3.08 10.75
C PHE A 114 1.88 -3.49 12.20
N HIS A 115 2.14 -2.57 13.12
CA HIS A 115 2.38 -2.89 14.53
C HIS A 115 1.19 -3.56 15.24
N VAL A 116 -0.03 -3.43 14.68
CA VAL A 116 -1.23 -4.11 15.21
C VAL A 116 -1.18 -5.62 14.95
N VAL A 117 -0.55 -6.03 13.85
CA VAL A 117 -0.48 -7.42 13.37
C VAL A 117 0.94 -7.99 13.33
N GLU A 118 1.92 -7.21 13.79
CA GLU A 118 3.34 -7.56 13.70
C GLU A 118 3.61 -8.87 14.43
N GLY A 119 4.12 -9.88 13.72
CA GLY A 119 4.47 -11.19 14.31
C GLY A 119 3.27 -12.08 14.62
N GLU A 120 2.07 -11.70 14.20
CA GLU A 120 0.84 -12.47 14.41
C GLU A 120 0.48 -13.26 13.16
N THR A 121 0.06 -14.51 13.36
CA THR A 121 -0.46 -15.39 12.30
C THR A 121 -1.96 -15.62 12.44
N GLU A 122 -2.50 -15.38 13.63
CA GLU A 122 -3.92 -15.50 13.94
C GLU A 122 -4.50 -14.10 14.15
N ILE A 123 -5.37 -13.68 13.24
CA ILE A 123 -6.01 -12.37 13.28
C ILE A 123 -7.52 -12.60 13.24
N GLU A 124 -8.24 -11.99 14.17
CA GLU A 124 -9.69 -11.90 14.13
C GLU A 124 -10.09 -10.45 13.80
N VAL A 125 -11.13 -10.28 12.99
CA VAL A 125 -11.70 -8.97 12.67
C VAL A 125 -13.14 -8.92 13.16
N GLU A 126 -13.47 -7.93 13.99
CA GLU A 126 -14.82 -7.71 14.47
C GLU A 126 -15.45 -6.54 13.70
N VAL A 127 -16.56 -6.82 13.03
CA VAL A 127 -17.38 -5.83 12.32
C VAL A 127 -18.64 -5.58 13.15
N TYR A 128 -18.95 -4.30 13.34
CA TYR A 128 -20.15 -3.89 14.05
C TYR A 128 -21.21 -3.49 13.03
N HIS A 129 -22.34 -4.19 13.01
CA HIS A 129 -23.47 -3.89 12.15
C HIS A 129 -24.53 -3.11 12.92
N GLN A 130 -25.10 -2.07 12.33
CA GLN A 130 -26.21 -1.35 12.94
C GLN A 130 -27.52 -2.07 12.59
N ARG A 131 -28.17 -2.70 13.57
CA ARG A 131 -29.48 -3.34 13.38
C ARG A 131 -30.47 -2.86 14.43
N SER A 132 -31.59 -2.30 13.99
CA SER A 132 -32.69 -1.86 14.86
C SER A 132 -32.26 -0.94 16.01
N GLY A 133 -31.26 -0.09 15.77
CA GLY A 133 -30.73 0.84 16.78
C GLY A 133 -29.70 0.24 17.75
N GLN A 134 -29.36 -1.03 17.61
CA GLN A 134 -28.30 -1.71 18.37
C GLN A 134 -27.10 -2.06 17.49
N LEU A 135 -25.93 -2.15 18.12
CA LEU A 135 -24.71 -2.67 17.50
C LEU A 135 -24.68 -4.18 17.65
N GLU A 136 -24.78 -4.89 16.53
CA GLU A 136 -24.55 -6.32 16.48
C GLU A 136 -23.11 -6.57 16.04
N ARG A 137 -22.35 -7.26 16.88
CA ARG A 137 -20.96 -7.61 16.58
C ARG A 137 -20.87 -8.95 15.87
N LYS A 138 -20.18 -8.98 14.73
CA LYS A 138 -19.82 -10.21 14.02
C LYS A 138 -18.29 -10.36 13.97
N THR A 139 -17.80 -11.49 14.46
CA THR A 139 -16.36 -11.82 14.47
C THR A 139 -16.03 -12.72 13.30
N TYR A 140 -15.03 -12.34 12.52
CA TYR A 140 -14.48 -13.09 11.40
C TYR A 140 -13.11 -13.63 11.78
N LYS A 141 -12.94 -14.95 11.71
CA LYS A 141 -11.70 -15.63 12.11
C LYS A 141 -10.82 -16.02 10.94
N GLN A 142 -11.42 -16.13 9.75
CA GLN A 142 -10.68 -16.42 8.53
C GLN A 142 -10.18 -15.10 7.90
N VAL A 143 -9.07 -14.58 8.42
CA VAL A 143 -8.45 -13.34 7.97
C VAL A 143 -7.03 -13.63 7.46
N LYS A 144 -6.72 -13.19 6.25
CA LYS A 144 -5.38 -13.29 5.68
C LYS A 144 -4.66 -11.96 5.70
N ILE A 145 -3.35 -12.03 5.93
CA ILE A 145 -2.44 -10.91 5.65
C ILE A 145 -2.11 -10.97 4.16
N ILE A 146 -2.38 -9.88 3.44
CA ILE A 146 -2.13 -9.76 2.00
C ILE A 146 -0.80 -9.05 1.76
N ALA A 147 -0.54 -7.96 2.48
CA ALA A 147 0.69 -7.19 2.33
C ALA A 147 1.07 -6.50 3.65
N LEU A 148 2.37 -6.36 3.90
CA LEU A 148 2.93 -5.69 5.07
C LEU A 148 4.00 -4.68 4.65
N ASN A 149 3.86 -3.44 5.10
CA ASN A 149 4.90 -2.42 4.99
C ASN A 149 5.28 -1.93 6.38
N LYS A 150 6.35 -2.52 6.95
CA LYS A 150 6.92 -2.13 8.25
C LYS A 150 7.45 -0.71 8.27
N PHE A 151 7.86 -0.17 7.12
CA PHE A 151 8.45 1.16 7.04
C PHE A 151 7.40 2.24 7.11
N ASP A 152 6.23 2.07 6.48
CA ASP A 152 5.13 3.03 6.60
C ASP A 152 4.12 2.65 7.69
N ASP A 153 4.37 1.54 8.38
CA ASP A 153 3.51 0.99 9.43
C ASP A 153 2.08 0.71 8.92
N LEU A 154 1.98 0.05 7.76
CA LEU A 154 0.72 -0.30 7.10
C LEU A 154 0.63 -1.81 6.89
N ALA A 155 -0.57 -2.35 7.04
CA ALA A 155 -0.92 -3.71 6.70
C ALA A 155 -2.22 -3.75 5.88
N LEU A 156 -2.25 -4.60 4.86
CA LEU A 156 -3.44 -4.93 4.09
C LEU A 156 -3.89 -6.33 4.48
N LEU A 157 -5.11 -6.44 4.99
CA LEU A 157 -5.73 -7.70 5.36
C LEU A 157 -6.93 -8.00 4.46
N LYS A 158 -7.35 -9.27 4.43
CA LYS A 158 -8.55 -9.73 3.72
C LYS A 158 -9.37 -10.66 4.60
N ILE A 159 -10.65 -10.35 4.76
CA ILE A 159 -11.62 -11.28 5.33
C ILE A 159 -12.02 -12.29 4.26
N GLU A 160 -11.87 -13.58 4.52
CA GLU A 160 -12.22 -14.68 3.60
C GLU A 160 -13.24 -15.66 4.18
N ASP A 161 -13.99 -15.23 5.19
CA ASP A 161 -15.00 -16.06 5.82
C ASP A 161 -16.12 -16.40 4.83
N LYS A 162 -16.60 -17.65 4.83
CA LYS A 162 -17.57 -18.14 3.84
C LYS A 162 -18.94 -17.47 3.98
N ASP A 163 -19.26 -17.03 5.19
CA ASP A 163 -20.50 -16.33 5.52
C ASP A 163 -20.35 -14.80 5.42
N ALA A 164 -19.28 -14.29 4.81
CA ALA A 164 -19.08 -12.88 4.55
C ALA A 164 -20.02 -12.41 3.43
N SER A 165 -21.00 -11.57 3.78
CA SER A 165 -21.74 -10.76 2.81
C SER A 165 -20.86 -9.62 2.29
N LYS A 166 -21.35 -8.87 1.29
CA LYS A 166 -20.71 -7.63 0.87
C LYS A 166 -20.50 -6.69 2.06
N PHE A 167 -19.33 -6.07 2.13
CA PHE A 167 -18.98 -5.14 3.19
C PHE A 167 -19.23 -3.69 2.80
N VAL A 168 -19.62 -2.87 3.78
CA VAL A 168 -19.57 -1.42 3.64
C VAL A 168 -18.11 -0.99 3.59
N SER A 169 -17.75 -0.18 2.60
CA SER A 169 -16.38 0.32 2.41
C SER A 169 -16.34 1.84 2.39
N VAL A 170 -15.18 2.39 2.73
CA VAL A 170 -14.92 3.84 2.76
C VAL A 170 -14.07 4.27 1.57
N PRO A 171 -14.34 5.45 0.98
CA PRO A 171 -13.47 6.01 -0.04
C PRO A 171 -12.19 6.57 0.58
N ILE A 172 -11.08 6.44 -0.14
CA ILE A 172 -9.81 7.07 0.21
C ILE A 172 -9.71 8.42 -0.50
N GLY A 173 -9.61 9.49 0.29
CA GLY A 173 -9.50 10.87 -0.15
C GLY A 173 -8.08 11.27 -0.54
N SER A 174 -7.78 12.56 -0.54
CA SER A 174 -6.42 13.08 -0.79
C SER A 174 -6.03 14.11 0.27
N THR A 175 -4.75 14.17 0.61
CA THR A 175 -4.18 15.24 1.45
C THR A 175 -3.73 16.46 0.64
N GLU A 176 -3.75 16.40 -0.69
CA GLU A 176 -3.51 17.55 -1.57
C GLU A 176 -4.58 18.62 -1.36
N THR A 177 -5.84 18.21 -1.32
CA THR A 177 -7.01 19.09 -1.12
C THR A 177 -7.24 19.46 0.34
N LEU A 178 -6.61 18.74 1.28
CA LEU A 178 -6.74 18.97 2.72
C LEU A 178 -6.10 20.31 3.12
N VAL A 179 -6.74 21.08 3.98
CA VAL A 179 -6.22 22.38 4.45
C VAL A 179 -5.94 22.34 5.95
N VAL A 180 -4.92 23.06 6.40
CA VAL A 180 -4.68 23.26 7.85
C VAL A 180 -5.86 24.01 8.46
N GLY A 181 -6.37 23.53 9.58
CA GLY A 181 -7.60 24.02 10.21
C GLY A 181 -8.87 23.29 9.75
N GLU A 182 -8.78 22.43 8.73
CA GLU A 182 -9.92 21.63 8.28
C GLU A 182 -10.33 20.61 9.34
N ARG A 183 -11.65 20.47 9.53
CA ARG A 183 -12.23 19.53 10.49
C ARG A 183 -12.03 18.09 10.02
N VAL A 184 -11.62 17.25 10.96
CA VAL A 184 -11.44 15.82 10.77
C VAL A 184 -11.95 15.06 11.98
N PHE A 185 -12.33 13.81 11.78
CA PHE A 185 -12.73 12.92 12.86
C PHE A 185 -12.14 11.53 12.67
N ALA A 186 -11.82 10.87 13.78
CA ALA A 186 -11.40 9.49 13.81
C ALA A 186 -12.53 8.64 14.37
N ILE A 187 -12.65 7.42 13.85
CA ILE A 187 -13.47 6.37 14.44
C ILE A 187 -12.55 5.20 14.74
N GLY A 188 -12.63 4.65 15.94
CA GLY A 188 -11.91 3.44 16.33
C GLY A 188 -12.57 2.72 17.48
N SER A 189 -11.90 1.69 18.00
CA SER A 189 -12.41 0.86 19.10
C SER A 189 -11.38 0.77 20.25
N PRO A 190 -11.10 1.88 20.96
CA PRO A 190 -10.13 1.93 22.05
C PRO A 190 -10.59 1.09 23.24
N LEU A 191 -9.71 0.24 23.77
CA LEU A 191 -9.96 -0.57 24.97
C LEU A 191 -11.19 -1.50 24.90
N GLY A 192 -11.68 -1.83 23.69
CA GLY A 192 -12.94 -2.56 23.52
C GLY A 192 -14.20 -1.73 23.73
N LEU A 193 -14.07 -0.41 23.92
CA LEU A 193 -15.18 0.53 23.82
C LEU A 193 -15.52 0.73 22.34
N GLU A 194 -16.60 0.10 21.92
CA GLU A 194 -17.02 0.01 20.53
C GLU A 194 -17.28 1.42 19.95
N ARG A 195 -16.71 1.71 18.77
CA ARG A 195 -16.96 2.93 17.97
C ARG A 195 -16.77 4.25 18.74
N THR A 196 -15.62 4.42 19.37
CA THR A 196 -15.23 5.73 19.88
C THR A 196 -14.99 6.69 18.72
N VAL A 197 -15.64 7.85 18.79
CA VAL A 197 -15.49 8.93 17.83
C VAL A 197 -14.75 10.07 18.49
N THR A 198 -13.70 10.56 17.84
CA THR A 198 -12.97 11.75 18.28
C THR A 198 -12.91 12.74 17.13
N GLU A 199 -13.12 14.02 17.43
CA GLU A 199 -13.12 15.08 16.42
C GLU A 199 -12.02 16.09 16.74
N GLY A 200 -11.43 16.67 15.69
CA GLY A 200 -10.50 17.77 15.79
C GLY A 200 -10.28 18.44 14.44
N ILE A 201 -9.09 19.00 14.26
CA ILE A 201 -8.68 19.65 13.03
C ILE A 201 -7.32 19.14 12.58
N ILE A 202 -7.00 19.33 11.30
CA ILE A 202 -5.63 19.17 10.79
C ILE A 202 -4.79 20.35 11.28
N SER A 203 -3.83 20.06 12.16
CA SER A 203 -2.88 21.04 12.66
C SER A 203 -1.74 21.28 11.69
N THR A 204 -1.27 20.24 10.99
CA THR A 204 -0.15 20.31 10.03
C THR A 204 -0.20 19.09 9.11
N LYS A 205 0.14 19.26 7.82
CA LYS A 205 0.18 18.16 6.84
C LYS A 205 1.56 17.52 6.65
N THR A 206 2.60 18.17 7.15
CA THR A 206 4.00 17.90 6.79
C THR A 206 4.89 17.63 7.99
N ARG A 207 4.37 16.97 9.04
CA ARG A 207 5.21 16.66 10.20
C ARG A 207 6.16 15.52 9.87
N LEU A 208 7.47 15.80 9.89
CA LEU A 208 8.49 14.78 9.72
C LEU A 208 8.87 14.19 11.08
N ILE A 209 8.73 12.88 11.25
CA ILE A 209 9.15 12.14 12.44
C ILE A 209 9.97 10.95 11.98
N GLN A 210 11.24 10.88 12.40
CA GLN A 210 12.17 9.81 12.02
C GLN A 210 12.22 9.56 10.49
N GLY A 211 12.18 10.64 9.70
CA GLY A 211 12.22 10.57 8.23
C GLY A 211 10.89 10.19 7.55
N LYS A 212 9.80 10.03 8.32
CA LYS A 212 8.47 9.71 7.78
C LYS A 212 7.52 10.90 7.91
N LEU A 213 6.64 11.03 6.93
CA LEU A 213 5.64 12.10 6.86
C LEU A 213 4.38 11.71 7.63
N TYR A 214 3.89 12.59 8.48
CA TYR A 214 2.64 12.44 9.21
C TYR A 214 1.74 13.67 9.07
N LEU A 215 0.44 13.40 9.03
CA LEU A 215 -0.58 14.39 9.37
C LEU A 215 -0.61 14.55 10.88
N GLN A 216 -0.62 15.80 11.35
CA GLN A 216 -0.84 16.13 12.75
C GLN A 216 -2.29 16.60 12.92
N THR A 217 -2.99 16.06 13.91
CA THR A 217 -4.38 16.39 14.21
C THR A 217 -4.58 16.66 15.70
N THR A 218 -5.55 17.51 16.02
CA THR A 218 -6.04 17.69 17.40
C THR A 218 -7.06 16.64 17.82
N ALA A 219 -7.57 15.84 16.88
CA ALA A 219 -8.46 14.72 17.19
C ALA A 219 -7.75 13.78 18.16
N GLN A 220 -8.44 13.38 19.23
CA GLN A 220 -7.83 12.54 20.26
C GLN A 220 -7.52 11.15 19.70
N ILE A 221 -6.24 10.81 19.65
CA ILE A 221 -5.75 9.49 19.26
C ILE A 221 -5.23 8.79 20.52
N ASN A 222 -5.83 7.66 20.88
CA ASN A 222 -5.50 6.85 22.04
C ASN A 222 -5.27 5.39 21.60
N PRO A 223 -4.63 4.55 22.44
CA PRO A 223 -4.50 3.12 22.18
C PRO A 223 -5.85 2.49 21.77
N GLY A 224 -5.83 1.80 20.63
CA GLY A 224 -6.98 1.14 20.00
C GLY A 224 -7.73 1.97 18.95
N ASN A 225 -7.41 3.26 18.76
CA ASN A 225 -7.71 3.94 17.49
C ASN A 225 -6.66 3.61 16.41
N SER A 226 -5.43 3.26 16.80
CA SER A 226 -4.34 2.89 15.88
C SER A 226 -4.78 1.89 14.81
N GLY A 227 -4.48 2.20 13.55
CA GLY A 227 -4.91 1.48 12.35
C GLY A 227 -6.27 1.93 11.80
N GLY A 228 -7.04 2.69 12.58
CA GLY A 228 -8.33 3.25 12.17
C GLY A 228 -8.22 4.44 11.20
N PRO A 229 -9.32 4.80 10.54
CA PRO A 229 -9.37 5.90 9.59
C PRO A 229 -9.48 7.26 10.29
N LEU A 230 -8.77 8.25 9.74
CA LEU A 230 -9.01 9.67 9.94
C LEU A 230 -9.79 10.20 8.73
N PHE A 231 -11.01 10.69 8.96
CA PHE A 231 -11.92 11.16 7.93
C PHE A 231 -11.96 12.68 7.83
N ASN A 232 -12.15 13.20 6.62
CA ASN A 232 -12.65 14.56 6.41
C ASN A 232 -14.20 14.60 6.48
N LEU A 233 -14.79 15.79 6.41
CA LEU A 233 -16.25 15.96 6.44
C LEU A 233 -16.96 15.54 5.13
N ALA A 234 -16.23 15.16 4.09
CA ALA A 234 -16.80 14.51 2.91
C ALA A 234 -16.96 12.98 3.11
N GLY A 235 -16.47 12.45 4.23
CA GLY A 235 -16.53 11.01 4.54
C GLY A 235 -15.41 10.20 3.88
N GLU A 236 -14.31 10.87 3.52
CA GLU A 236 -13.16 10.26 2.85
C GLU A 236 -12.04 10.05 3.85
N VAL A 237 -11.33 8.92 3.75
CA VAL A 237 -10.15 8.65 4.56
C VAL A 237 -9.01 9.54 4.06
N VAL A 238 -8.57 10.48 4.91
CA VAL A 238 -7.42 11.36 4.64
C VAL A 238 -6.14 10.87 5.33
N GLY A 239 -6.24 9.91 6.25
CA GLY A 239 -5.10 9.21 6.79
C GLY A 239 -5.45 8.02 7.69
N VAL A 240 -4.43 7.28 8.13
CA VAL A 240 -4.56 6.15 9.07
C VAL A 240 -3.98 6.56 10.41
N THR A 241 -4.78 6.59 11.45
CA THR A 241 -4.33 6.98 12.79
C THR A 241 -3.26 6.01 13.27
N ASN A 242 -2.12 6.50 13.76
CA ASN A 242 -0.97 5.67 14.09
C ASN A 242 -0.64 5.75 15.59
N MET A 243 -0.13 6.90 16.03
CA MET A 243 0.36 7.09 17.38
C MET A 243 -0.03 8.45 17.96
N LYS A 244 -0.03 8.53 19.29
CA LYS A 244 0.09 9.77 20.04
C LYS A 244 1.48 9.81 20.66
N VAL A 245 2.13 10.97 20.62
CA VAL A 245 3.35 11.19 21.40
C VAL A 245 2.98 11.16 22.88
N MET A 246 3.61 10.29 23.67
CA MET A 246 3.28 10.08 25.08
C MET A 246 3.42 11.34 25.96
N TYR A 247 4.12 12.36 25.49
CA TYR A 247 4.43 13.59 26.23
C TYR A 247 3.76 14.87 25.68
N GLY A 248 2.55 14.75 25.11
CA GLY A 248 1.76 15.94 24.75
C GLY A 248 0.28 15.64 24.52
N GLU A 249 -0.59 16.39 25.21
CA GLU A 249 -2.03 16.38 24.93
C GLU A 249 -2.31 17.07 23.58
N GLY A 250 -3.29 16.59 22.81
CA GLY A 250 -3.67 17.18 21.52
C GLY A 250 -2.67 16.97 20.37
N LEU A 251 -1.68 16.08 20.51
CA LEU A 251 -0.73 15.72 19.45
C LEU A 251 -1.04 14.32 18.88
N GLY A 252 -2.08 14.24 18.05
CA GLY A 252 -2.42 13.03 17.29
C GLY A 252 -1.68 12.98 15.95
N PHE A 253 -1.28 11.78 15.51
CA PHE A 253 -0.63 11.57 14.23
C PHE A 253 -1.33 10.51 13.38
N ALA A 254 -1.40 10.77 12.08
CA ALA A 254 -1.92 9.84 11.09
C ALA A 254 -1.00 9.74 9.87
N ILE A 255 -0.88 8.53 9.31
CA ILE A 255 -0.19 8.26 8.05
C ILE A 255 -1.03 8.89 6.92
N PRO A 256 -0.47 9.76 6.06
CA PRO A 256 -1.21 10.44 4.99
C PRO A 256 -1.86 9.46 3.99
N ALA A 257 -3.03 9.81 3.45
CA ALA A 257 -3.73 8.99 2.45
C ALA A 257 -2.87 8.68 1.21
N GLU A 258 -1.97 9.57 0.79
CA GLU A 258 -1.06 9.34 -0.34
C GLU A 258 -0.11 8.17 -0.08
N VAL A 259 0.38 8.04 1.16
CA VAL A 259 1.22 6.89 1.56
C VAL A 259 0.39 5.61 1.53
N VAL A 260 -0.87 5.67 1.96
CA VAL A 260 -1.81 4.53 1.89
C VAL A 260 -2.06 4.13 0.44
N LYS A 261 -2.39 5.09 -0.44
CA LYS A 261 -2.60 4.83 -1.87
C LYS A 261 -1.37 4.22 -2.51
N TYR A 262 -0.18 4.75 -2.23
CA TYR A 262 1.07 4.19 -2.73
C TYR A 262 1.24 2.74 -2.28
N PHE A 263 1.00 2.44 -1.00
CA PHE A 263 1.05 1.09 -0.46
C PHE A 263 0.06 0.14 -1.16
N LEU A 264 -1.19 0.58 -1.39
CA LEU A 264 -2.22 -0.23 -2.05
C LEU A 264 -1.94 -0.45 -3.54
N ASP A 265 -1.50 0.59 -4.23
CA ASP A 265 -1.15 0.56 -5.66
C ASP A 265 0.06 -0.37 -5.91
N HIS A 266 0.97 -0.47 -4.94
CA HIS A 266 2.18 -1.30 -5.00
C HIS A 266 2.16 -2.51 -4.05
N ARG A 267 0.98 -3.00 -3.67
CA ARG A 267 0.82 -4.08 -2.67
C ARG A 267 1.64 -5.34 -2.98
N ASP A 268 1.89 -5.63 -4.25
CA ASP A 268 2.67 -6.80 -4.70
C ASP A 268 4.15 -6.71 -4.28
N ALA A 269 4.70 -5.49 -4.18
CA ALA A 269 6.04 -5.25 -3.64
C ALA A 269 6.13 -5.51 -2.12
N PHE A 270 4.98 -5.48 -1.45
CA PHE A 270 4.83 -5.67 -0.01
C PHE A 270 4.12 -6.98 0.33
N ALA A 271 3.95 -7.89 -0.64
CA ALA A 271 3.15 -9.09 -0.48
C ALA A 271 3.67 -9.95 0.67
N TYR A 272 2.75 -10.37 1.53
CA TYR A 272 3.08 -11.23 2.67
C TYR A 272 3.30 -12.68 2.20
N SER A 273 4.36 -13.31 2.71
CA SER A 273 4.61 -14.74 2.54
C SER A 273 4.90 -15.36 3.90
N VAL A 274 4.27 -16.51 4.17
CA VAL A 274 4.48 -17.29 5.41
C VAL A 274 5.92 -17.78 5.51
N ASP A 275 6.56 -18.07 4.37
CA ASP A 275 7.95 -18.52 4.31
C ASP A 275 8.94 -17.35 4.48
N ASN A 276 8.46 -16.11 4.41
CA ASN A 276 9.28 -14.92 4.58
C ASN A 276 8.48 -13.72 5.10
N PRO A 277 8.05 -13.75 6.37
CA PRO A 277 7.18 -12.71 6.94
C PRO A 277 7.88 -11.34 7.08
N SER A 278 9.18 -11.24 6.77
CA SER A 278 10.01 -10.06 6.99
C SER A 278 10.50 -9.34 5.72
N ALA A 279 10.28 -9.88 4.51
CA ALA A 279 10.92 -9.32 3.31
C ALA A 279 9.94 -8.74 2.29
N PRO A 280 10.21 -7.52 1.79
CA PRO A 280 10.10 -7.26 0.37
C PRO A 280 11.41 -7.77 -0.27
N TYR A 281 11.36 -8.84 -1.07
CA TYR A 281 12.44 -9.37 -1.94
C TYR A 281 13.92 -9.17 -1.50
N ARG A 282 14.59 -10.29 -1.15
CA ARG A 282 16.06 -10.31 -1.06
C ARG A 282 16.62 -10.25 -2.48
N TYR A 283 17.19 -9.11 -2.87
CA TYR A 283 17.94 -9.01 -4.12
C TYR A 283 19.04 -10.07 -4.11
N LEU A 284 19.11 -10.89 -5.16
CA LEU A 284 20.26 -11.75 -5.37
C LEU A 284 21.48 -10.85 -5.51
N ASP A 285 22.60 -11.26 -4.92
CA ASP A 285 23.88 -10.63 -5.27
C ASP A 285 24.03 -10.72 -6.79
N PRO A 286 24.48 -9.63 -7.45
CA PRO A 286 24.70 -9.65 -8.88
C PRO A 286 25.64 -10.82 -9.21
N PRO A 287 25.44 -11.52 -10.34
CA PRO A 287 26.29 -12.64 -10.71
C PRO A 287 27.75 -12.19 -10.69
N MET A 288 28.56 -12.81 -9.83
CA MET A 288 30.00 -12.59 -9.85
C MET A 288 30.49 -12.92 -11.25
N ARG A 289 31.25 -12.00 -11.86
CA ARG A 289 31.95 -12.28 -13.11
C ARG A 289 32.69 -13.58 -12.95
N THR A 290 32.32 -14.58 -13.75
CA THR A 290 33.21 -15.70 -14.03
C THR A 290 34.47 -15.08 -14.64
N GLY A 291 35.53 -14.99 -13.84
CA GLY A 291 36.84 -14.61 -14.35
C GLY A 291 37.19 -15.56 -15.49
N PRO A 292 37.88 -15.08 -16.54
CA PRO A 292 38.22 -15.92 -17.67
C PRO A 292 39.04 -17.10 -17.17
N ASN A 293 38.61 -18.31 -17.55
CA ASN A 293 39.32 -19.58 -17.47
C ASN A 293 40.81 -19.43 -17.10
N SER A 294 41.17 -19.66 -15.84
CA SER A 294 42.54 -20.09 -15.51
C SER A 294 42.64 -21.59 -15.82
N GLY A 295 42.41 -21.93 -17.09
CA GLY A 295 42.51 -23.26 -17.64
C GLY A 295 43.69 -23.33 -18.60
N GLY A 296 44.85 -23.77 -18.09
CA GLY A 296 45.83 -24.54 -18.85
C GLY A 296 46.87 -23.79 -19.70
N GLY A 297 48.14 -23.88 -19.28
CA GLY A 297 49.14 -24.57 -20.12
C GLY A 297 50.18 -23.74 -20.90
N ALA A 298 51.41 -23.76 -20.36
CA ALA A 298 52.69 -24.11 -21.02
C ALA A 298 53.48 -23.10 -21.89
N LYS A 299 54.77 -22.98 -21.49
CA LYS A 299 56.02 -22.73 -22.27
C LYS A 299 56.21 -21.32 -22.87
N ASN A 300 57.36 -20.66 -22.80
CA ASN A 300 58.77 -21.08 -22.68
C ASN A 300 59.50 -20.41 -21.52
#